data_AF-A0A1Q8AAR0-F1
#
_entry.id   AF-A0A1Q8AAR0-F1
#
_cell.length_a   1.000
_cell.length_b   1.000
_cell.length_c   1.000
_cell.angle_alpha   90.00
_cell.angle_beta   90.00
_cell.angle_gamma   90.00
#
_symmetry.space_group_name_H-M   'P 1'
#
loop_
_entity.id
_entity.type
_entity.pdbx_description
1 polymer ?
#
loop_
_entity_poly.entity_id
_entity_poly.type
_entity_poly.pdbx_seq_one_letter_code
_entity_poly.pdbx_strand_id
1 'polypeptide(L)'
;MGKTTGFKEATFIEGKLVRIAKSKIEFLSKDETGGLAIVTAKLGEGVNIDLDHVGEEVRAVIVDGRVARITRLTPKPREKPRQEPFETSSVPSELGTDLAD
;
A
#
# COMPACT_ATOMS: atom_id res chain seq x y z
N MET A 1 3.12 28.70 36.41
CA MET A 1 2.58 27.39 35.98
C MET A 1 3.03 27.15 34.54
N GLY A 2 4.08 26.36 34.33
CA GLY A 2 4.68 26.17 33.00
C GLY A 2 3.75 25.41 32.07
N LYS A 3 3.51 25.95 30.87
CA LYS A 3 2.82 25.25 29.78
C LYS A 3 3.72 24.08 29.38
N THR A 4 3.46 22.89 29.91
CA THR A 4 4.04 21.65 29.38
C THR A 4 3.45 21.47 27.99
N THR A 5 4.26 21.89 27.02
CA THR A 5 4.16 21.70 25.59
C THR A 5 3.28 20.52 25.17
N GLY A 6 2.25 20.77 24.36
CA GLY A 6 1.39 19.76 23.74
C GLY A 6 2.07 18.91 22.66
N PHE A 7 3.33 18.50 22.86
CA PHE A 7 4.01 17.56 21.99
C PHE A 7 3.55 16.15 22.33
N LYS A 8 2.99 15.45 21.34
CA LYS A 8 2.71 14.02 21.43
C LYS A 8 3.98 13.26 21.09
N GLU A 9 4.36 12.31 21.93
CA GLU A 9 5.46 11.41 21.65
C GLU A 9 5.07 10.50 20.48
N ALA A 10 5.96 10.39 19.50
CA ALA A 10 5.75 9.57 18.31
C ALA A 10 6.90 8.58 18.14
N THR A 11 6.56 7.32 17.90
CA THR A 11 7.51 6.24 17.64
C THR A 11 7.30 5.70 16.23
N PHE A 12 8.37 5.19 15.63
CA PHE A 12 8.32 4.57 14.31
C PHE A 12 8.60 3.08 14.42
N ILE A 13 7.83 2.28 13.68
CA ILE A 13 8.09 0.85 13.49
C ILE A 13 8.29 0.64 12.00
N GLU A 14 9.41 0.02 11.63
CA GLU A 14 9.67 -0.43 10.27
C GLU A 14 9.65 -1.95 10.23
N GLY A 15 8.98 -2.51 9.23
CA GLY A 15 8.98 -3.94 9.00
C GLY A 15 7.87 -4.37 8.07
N LYS A 16 7.73 -5.69 7.91
CA LYS A 16 6.72 -6.27 7.03
C LYS A 16 5.35 -6.22 7.68
N LEU A 17 4.37 -5.61 7.02
CA LEU A 17 2.98 -5.68 7.48
C LEU A 17 2.45 -7.10 7.26
N VAL A 18 2.13 -7.84 8.33
CA VAL A 18 1.72 -9.26 8.21
C VAL A 18 0.23 -9.48 8.40
N ARG A 19 -0.44 -8.65 9.20
CA ARG A 19 -1.88 -8.81 9.47
C ARG A 19 -2.54 -7.49 9.86
N ILE A 20 -3.73 -7.26 9.31
CA ILE A 20 -4.65 -6.20 9.74
C ILE A 20 -5.89 -6.88 10.30
N ALA A 21 -6.19 -6.59 11.56
CA ALA A 21 -7.42 -6.98 12.23
C ALA A 21 -8.16 -5.71 12.69
N LYS A 22 -9.46 -5.83 12.95
CA LYS A 22 -10.38 -4.70 13.17
C LYS A 22 -9.82 -3.50 13.95
N SER A 23 -9.11 -3.74 15.06
CA SER A 23 -8.50 -2.68 15.88
C SER A 23 -7.00 -2.90 16.13
N LYS A 24 -6.37 -3.83 15.43
CA LYS A 24 -4.99 -4.27 15.69
C LYS A 24 -4.26 -4.51 14.39
N ILE A 25 -2.97 -4.23 14.41
CA ILE A 25 -2.10 -4.48 13.28
C ILE A 25 -0.82 -5.14 13.76
N GLU A 26 -0.27 -6.01 12.93
CA GLU A 26 0.94 -6.76 13.24
C GLU A 26 2.00 -6.54 12.19
N PHE A 27 3.21 -6.31 12.67
CA PHE A 27 4.41 -6.13 11.87
C PHE A 27 5.41 -7.22 12.22
N LEU A 28 6.08 -7.78 11.22
CA LEU A 28 7.33 -8.50 11.43
C LEU A 28 8.47 -7.48 11.37
N SER A 29 9.02 -7.11 12.52
CA SER A 29 10.11 -6.13 12.66
C SER A 29 11.36 -6.82 13.21
N LYS A 30 12.53 -6.23 12.95
CA LYS A 30 13.74 -6.59 13.70
C LYS A 30 13.71 -5.96 15.08
N ASP A 31 14.14 -6.69 16.08
CA ASP A 31 14.44 -6.17 17.41
C ASP A 31 15.88 -5.62 17.49
N GLU A 32 16.27 -5.12 18.66
CA GLU A 32 17.60 -4.56 18.94
C GLU A 32 18.73 -5.59 18.81
N THR A 33 18.40 -6.88 18.89
CA THR A 33 19.35 -8.00 18.74
C THR A 33 19.46 -8.47 17.28
N GLY A 34 18.64 -7.90 16.38
CA GLY A 34 18.53 -8.30 14.99
C GLY A 34 17.61 -9.52 14.76
N GLY A 35 16.97 -10.03 15.81
CA GLY A 35 15.97 -11.08 15.74
C GLY A 35 14.67 -10.57 15.12
N LEU A 36 13.97 -11.43 14.37
CA LEU A 36 12.67 -11.09 13.81
C LEU A 36 11.58 -11.37 14.84
N ALA A 37 10.77 -10.36 15.15
CA ALA A 37 9.69 -10.43 16.12
C ALA A 37 8.39 -9.88 15.54
N ILE A 38 7.26 -10.46 15.99
CA ILE A 38 5.93 -9.93 15.68
C ILE A 38 5.60 -8.82 16.67
N VAL A 39 5.46 -7.60 16.16
CA VAL A 39 5.05 -6.43 16.94
C VAL A 39 3.58 -6.15 16.68
N THR A 40 2.78 -6.14 17.74
CA THR A 40 1.34 -5.84 17.66
C THR A 40 1.08 -4.40 18.12
N ALA A 41 0.39 -3.60 17.31
CA ALA A 41 -0.01 -2.25 17.64
C ALA A 41 -1.53 -2.06 17.52
N LYS A 42 -2.09 -1.11 18.29
CA LYS A 42 -3.51 -0.74 18.18
C LYS A 42 -3.70 0.22 17.02
N LEU A 43 -4.75 0.02 16.23
CA LEU A 43 -5.11 0.95 15.16
C LEU A 43 -5.74 2.22 15.73
N GLY A 44 -5.31 3.39 15.24
CA GLY A 44 -5.94 4.67 15.57
C GLY A 44 -7.35 4.78 14.99
N GLU A 45 -8.20 5.56 15.65
CA GLU A 45 -9.56 5.81 15.15
C GLU A 45 -9.51 6.60 13.85
N GLY A 46 -10.31 6.21 12.86
CA GLY A 46 -10.36 6.84 11.54
C GLY A 46 -9.16 6.56 10.63
N VAL A 47 -8.20 5.72 11.06
CA VAL A 47 -7.07 5.31 10.22
C VAL A 47 -7.54 4.20 9.28
N ASN A 48 -7.59 4.50 7.98
CA ASN A 48 -7.86 3.51 6.95
C ASN A 48 -6.52 2.97 6.41
N ILE A 49 -6.40 1.64 6.34
CA ILE A 49 -5.22 0.97 5.83
C ILE A 49 -5.65 0.15 4.62
N ASP A 50 -4.97 0.42 3.50
CA ASP A 50 -5.11 -0.36 2.29
C ASP A 50 -4.56 -1.79 2.51
N LEU A 51 -5.42 -2.79 2.30
CA LEU A 51 -5.09 -4.21 2.48
C LEU A 51 -4.00 -4.67 1.51
N ASP A 52 -3.80 -3.97 0.39
CA ASP A 52 -2.73 -4.25 -0.57
C ASP A 52 -1.33 -3.97 0.01
N HIS A 53 -1.24 -3.37 1.19
CA HIS A 53 0.00 -3.19 1.94
C HIS A 53 0.41 -4.46 2.69
N VAL A 54 -0.50 -5.42 2.89
CA VAL A 54 -0.19 -6.68 3.59
C VAL A 54 0.83 -7.46 2.77
N GLY A 55 1.93 -7.84 3.43
CA GLY A 55 3.08 -8.49 2.81
C GLY A 55 4.17 -7.52 2.37
N GLU A 56 3.97 -6.21 2.45
CA GLU A 56 4.96 -5.20 2.06
C GLU A 56 5.78 -4.69 3.26
N GLU A 57 6.98 -4.20 2.98
CA GLU A 57 7.75 -3.41 3.95
C GLU A 57 7.11 -2.04 4.13
N VAL A 58 6.78 -1.69 5.37
CA VAL A 58 6.10 -0.45 5.73
C VAL A 58 6.79 0.24 6.89
N ARG A 59 6.57 1.56 6.99
CA ARG A 59 6.82 2.36 8.18
C ARG A 59 5.48 2.75 8.80
N ALA A 60 5.25 2.33 10.03
CA ALA A 60 4.13 2.74 10.85
C ALA A 60 4.55 3.88 11.80
N VAL A 61 3.70 4.90 11.90
CA VAL A 61 3.84 5.99 12.88
C VAL A 61 2.88 5.71 14.03
N ILE A 62 3.41 5.59 15.23
CA ILE A 62 2.65 5.39 16.46
C ILE A 62 2.63 6.68 17.25
N VAL A 63 1.43 7.17 17.57
CA VAL A 63 1.20 8.37 18.40
C VAL A 63 0.28 7.96 19.55
N ASP A 64 0.66 8.28 20.79
CA ASP A 64 -0.09 7.90 22.00
C ASP A 64 -0.43 6.38 22.05
N GLY A 65 0.50 5.53 21.59
CA GLY A 65 0.34 4.07 21.58
C GLY A 65 -0.61 3.52 20.51
N ARG A 66 -1.06 4.35 19.55
CA ARG A 66 -1.91 3.94 18.42
C ARG A 66 -1.26 4.27 17.08
N VAL A 67 -1.44 3.39 16.10
CA VAL A 67 -1.01 3.65 14.72
C VAL A 67 -1.82 4.79 14.15
N ALA A 68 -1.15 5.88 13.79
CA ALA A 68 -1.73 7.06 13.17
C ALA A 68 -1.58 7.06 11.65
N ARG A 69 -0.53 6.40 11.13
CA ARG A 69 -0.24 6.35 9.69
C ARG A 69 0.60 5.12 9.34
N ILE A 70 0.40 4.60 8.14
CA ILE A 70 1.25 3.57 7.54
C ILE A 70 1.69 4.05 6.16
N THR A 71 2.97 3.90 5.85
CA THR A 71 3.56 4.26 4.56
C THR A 71 4.35 3.08 4.03
N ARG A 72 4.15 2.67 2.77
CA ARG A 72 4.99 1.64 2.15
C ARG A 72 6.41 2.18 1.96
N LEU A 73 7.41 1.37 2.29
CA LEU A 73 8.83 1.72 2.13
C LEU A 73 9.35 1.33 0.75
N THR A 74 8.87 0.21 0.20
CA THR A 74 9.20 -0.22 -1.15
C THR A 74 8.02 0.09 -2.08
N PRO A 75 8.16 1.03 -3.03
CA PRO A 75 7.16 1.17 -4.06
C PRO A 75 7.25 -0.06 -4.98
N LYS A 76 6.21 -0.91 -5.00
CA LYS A 76 6.04 -1.85 -6.12
C LYS A 76 6.14 -1.04 -7.42
N PRO A 77 6.88 -1.51 -8.45
CA PRO A 77 6.63 -1.03 -9.80
C PRO A 77 5.16 -1.34 -10.07
N ARG A 78 4.33 -0.32 -10.21
CA ARG A 78 2.98 -0.52 -10.76
C ARG A 78 3.18 -1.20 -12.10
N GLU A 79 2.74 -2.45 -12.26
CA GLU A 79 2.51 -3.00 -13.60
C GLU A 79 1.59 -1.99 -14.29
N LYS A 80 2.15 -1.24 -15.26
CA LYS A 80 1.32 -0.44 -16.15
C LYS A 80 0.32 -1.42 -16.77
N PRO A 81 -0.99 -1.08 -16.83
CA PRO A 81 -1.90 -1.87 -17.63
C PRO A 81 -1.26 -2.00 -19.01
N ARG A 82 -0.94 -3.24 -19.44
CA ARG A 82 -0.52 -3.50 -20.80
C ARG A 82 -1.68 -3.00 -21.68
N GLN A 83 -1.52 -1.84 -22.28
CA GLN A 83 -2.28 -1.50 -23.46
C GLN A 83 -1.75 -2.45 -24.53
N GLU A 84 -2.46 -3.56 -24.73
CA GLU A 84 -2.27 -4.34 -25.94
C GLU A 84 -2.52 -3.41 -27.12
N PRO A 85 -1.60 -3.28 -28.09
CA PRO A 85 -1.90 -2.57 -29.30
C PRO A 85 -2.99 -3.36 -30.01
N PHE A 86 -4.19 -2.78 -30.08
CA PHE A 86 -5.24 -3.23 -30.98
C PHE A 86 -4.66 -3.15 -32.39
N GLU A 87 -4.24 -4.30 -32.92
CA GLU A 87 -3.94 -4.46 -34.33
C GLU A 87 -5.22 -4.14 -35.09
N THR A 88 -5.24 -2.99 -35.75
CA THR A 88 -6.27 -2.65 -36.73
C THR A 88 -6.02 -3.51 -37.95
N SER A 89 -6.57 -4.73 -37.91
CA SER A 89 -6.69 -5.60 -39.07
C SER A 89 -7.40 -4.83 -40.17
N SER A 90 -6.64 -4.50 -41.21
CA SER A 90 -7.13 -3.78 -42.38
C SER A 90 -8.05 -4.70 -43.17
N VAL A 91 -9.35 -4.40 -43.17
CA VAL A 91 -10.34 -5.05 -44.04
C VAL A 91 -9.98 -4.85 -45.51
N PRO A 92 -10.01 -5.90 -46.37
CA PRO A 92 -9.92 -5.72 -47.81
C PRO A 92 -11.23 -5.09 -48.30
N SER A 93 -11.14 -3.96 -48.99
CA SER A 93 -12.30 -3.38 -49.66
C SER A 93 -12.71 -4.27 -50.83
N GLU A 94 -13.86 -4.92 -50.71
CA GLU A 94 -14.51 -5.61 -51.81
C GLU A 94 -14.84 -4.58 -52.90
N LEU A 95 -14.14 -4.66 -54.03
CA LEU A 95 -14.45 -3.87 -55.22
C LEU A 95 -15.71 -4.49 -55.84
N GLY A 96 -16.85 -3.84 -55.60
CA GLY A 96 -18.13 -4.17 -56.22
C GLY A 96 -18.03 -4.17 -57.74
N THR A 97 -18.51 -5.25 -58.33
CA THR A 97 -18.82 -5.40 -59.75
C THR A 97 -19.97 -4.46 -60.08
N ASP A 98 -19.80 -3.60 -61.08
CA ASP A 98 -20.91 -2.88 -61.72
C ASP A 98 -20.93 -3.29 -63.20
N LEU A 99 -22.00 -4.00 -63.56
CA LEU A 99 -22.32 -4.49 -64.89
C LEU A 99 -23.76 -4.05 -65.19
N ALA A 100 -23.97 -3.57 -66.43
CA ALA A 100 -25.22 -3.13 -67.10
C ALA A 100 -25.48 -1.61 -67.02
N ASP A 101 -25.80 -0.90 -68.10
CA ASP A 101 -26.31 -1.24 -69.45
C ASP A 101 -25.69 -0.31 -70.51
#